data_AF-A0A495J1F3-F1
#
_entry.id   AF-A0A495J1F3-F1
#
_cell.length_a   1.000
_cell.length_b   1.000
_cell.length_c   1.000
_cell.angle_alpha   90.00
_cell.angle_beta   90.00
_cell.angle_gamma   90.00
#
_symmetry.space_group_name_H-M   'P 1'
#
loop_
_entity.id
_entity.type
_entity.pdbx_description
1 polymer ?
#
loop_
_entity_poly.entity_id
_entity_poly.type
_entity_poly.pdbx_seq_one_letter_code
_entity_poly.pdbx_strand_id
1 'polypeptide(L)'
;MKNEENENLTPEAVRDLQLSIRYVFINYPVERLKTIHWELYRGWVYNSAVTVSAEEITDMLMYYEMFDDFIDDLFKYCQHLNKTALKDSPVDM
;
A
#
# COMPACT_ATOMS: atom_id res chain seq x y z
N MET A 1 -25.04 -14.92 -2.47
CA MET A 1 -23.58 -14.80 -2.68
C MET A 1 -23.35 -14.80 -4.18
N LYS A 2 -22.89 -13.69 -4.76
CA LYS A 2 -22.41 -13.70 -6.14
C LYS A 2 -21.15 -14.56 -6.16
N ASN A 3 -21.06 -15.49 -7.09
CA ASN A 3 -19.82 -16.20 -7.36
C ASN A 3 -18.81 -15.13 -7.81
N GLU A 4 -17.81 -14.87 -6.99
CA GLU A 4 -16.62 -14.17 -7.47
C GLU A 4 -15.98 -15.11 -8.49
N GLU A 5 -16.17 -14.82 -9.77
CA GLU A 5 -15.34 -15.40 -10.81
C GLU A 5 -13.90 -15.04 -10.44
N ASN A 6 -13.15 -16.06 -10.04
CA ASN A 6 -11.73 -15.93 -9.76
C ASN A 6 -11.06 -15.75 -11.13
N GLU A 7 -11.15 -14.54 -11.67
CA GLU A 7 -10.48 -14.15 -12.91
C GLU A 7 -8.98 -14.23 -12.63
N ASN A 8 -8.39 -15.37 -13.02
CA ASN A 8 -6.94 -15.51 -13.01
C ASN A 8 -6.36 -14.40 -13.90
N LEU A 9 -5.60 -13.51 -13.29
CA LEU A 9 -4.93 -12.43 -14.00
C LEU A 9 -3.99 -13.01 -15.06
N THR A 10 -3.98 -12.42 -16.25
CA THR A 10 -2.98 -12.76 -17.27
C THR A 10 -1.57 -12.40 -16.79
N PRO A 11 -0.52 -13.06 -17.29
CA PRO A 11 0.85 -12.72 -16.93
C PRO A 11 1.19 -11.23 -17.15
N GLU A 12 0.66 -10.63 -18.21
CA GLU A 12 0.82 -9.20 -18.51
C GLU A 12 0.13 -8.33 -17.46
N ALA A 13 -1.11 -8.66 -17.07
CA ALA A 13 -1.83 -7.92 -16.03
C ALA A 13 -1.13 -8.02 -14.67
N VAL A 14 -0.55 -9.18 -14.34
CA VAL A 14 0.27 -9.35 -13.14
C VAL A 14 1.52 -8.46 -13.21
N ARG A 15 2.21 -8.42 -14.35
CA ARG A 15 3.38 -7.55 -14.54
C ARG A 15 3.03 -6.08 -14.38
N ASP A 16 1.94 -5.62 -15.00
CA ASP A 16 1.50 -4.22 -14.94
C ASP A 16 1.10 -3.82 -13.51
N LEU A 17 0.44 -4.72 -12.78
CA LEU A 17 0.15 -4.54 -11.35
C LEU A 17 1.45 -4.38 -10.55
N GLN A 18 2.43 -5.26 -10.76
CA GLN A 18 3.71 -5.20 -10.08
C GLN A 18 4.48 -3.90 -10.38
N LEU A 19 4.48 -3.45 -11.64
CA LEU A 19 5.09 -2.18 -12.03
C LEU A 19 4.38 -0.98 -11.38
N SER A 20 3.05 -1.02 -11.30
CA SER A 20 2.25 0.03 -10.67
C SER A 20 2.56 0.15 -9.18
N ILE A 21 2.65 -0.97 -8.46
CA ILE A 21 3.03 -0.97 -7.03
C ILE A 21 4.46 -0.43 -6.86
N ARG A 22 5.41 -0.84 -7.71
CA ARG A 22 6.78 -0.29 -7.68
C ARG A 22 6.80 1.21 -7.91
N TYR A 23 5.98 1.70 -8.83
CA TYR A 23 5.91 3.13 -9.17
C TYR A 23 5.51 3.98 -7.97
N VAL A 24 4.62 3.47 -7.09
CA VAL A 24 4.28 4.13 -5.83
C VAL A 24 5.55 4.40 -5.00
N PHE A 25 6.38 3.38 -4.78
CA PHE A 25 7.57 3.48 -3.95
C PHE A 25 8.76 4.21 -4.59
N ILE A 26 8.77 4.35 -5.92
CA ILE A 26 9.72 5.22 -6.63
C ILE A 26 9.43 6.70 -6.34
N ASN A 27 8.14 7.08 -6.36
CA ASN A 27 7.74 8.47 -6.15
C ASN A 27 7.61 8.83 -4.66
N TYR A 28 7.27 7.85 -3.83
CA TYR A 28 7.11 8.03 -2.40
C TYR A 28 7.87 6.92 -1.65
N PRO A 29 9.08 7.21 -1.14
CA PRO A 29 9.80 6.28 -0.29
C PRO A 29 8.93 5.78 0.86
N VAL A 30 9.10 4.53 1.27
CA VAL A 30 8.23 3.88 2.28
C VAL A 30 8.07 4.72 3.55
N GLU A 31 9.16 5.25 4.09
CA GLU A 31 9.14 6.14 5.27
C GLU A 31 8.37 7.44 5.01
N ARG A 32 8.42 7.96 3.79
CA ARG A 32 7.67 9.16 3.39
C ARG A 32 6.17 8.87 3.31
N LEU A 33 5.75 7.70 2.81
CA LEU A 33 4.35 7.27 2.80
C LEU A 33 3.80 7.16 4.22
N LYS A 34 4.53 6.49 5.12
CA LYS A 34 4.15 6.39 6.54
C LYS A 34 4.05 7.75 7.21
N THR A 35 5.00 8.65 6.92
CA THR A 35 4.94 10.04 7.42
C THR A 35 3.68 10.76 6.94
N ILE A 36 3.34 10.66 5.66
CA ILE A 36 2.13 11.26 5.10
C ILE A 36 0.88 10.66 5.76
N HIS A 37 0.85 9.35 5.94
CA HIS A 37 -0.27 8.65 6.58
C HIS A 37 -0.46 9.10 8.04
N TRP A 38 0.63 9.23 8.80
CA TRP A 38 0.61 9.81 10.15
C TRP A 38 0.13 11.27 10.16
N GLU A 39 0.55 12.09 9.18
CA GLU A 39 0.07 13.46 9.03
C GLU A 39 -1.43 13.52 8.74
N LEU A 40 -1.97 12.58 7.94
CA LEU A 40 -3.39 12.45 7.69
C LEU A 40 -4.17 12.04 8.95
N TYR A 41 -3.68 11.05 9.70
CA TYR A 41 -4.28 10.65 10.97
C TYR A 41 -4.31 11.81 11.97
N ARG A 42 -3.17 12.49 12.18
CA ARG A 42 -3.11 13.68 13.03
C ARG A 42 -4.04 14.79 12.55
N GLY A 43 -4.08 15.03 11.24
CA GLY A 43 -4.97 16.01 10.63
C GLY A 43 -6.43 15.69 10.93
N TRP A 44 -6.83 14.42 10.82
CA TRP A 44 -8.16 13.97 11.21
C TRP A 44 -8.42 14.18 12.71
N VAL A 45 -7.49 13.81 13.59
CA VAL A 45 -7.63 14.07 15.04
C VAL A 45 -7.79 15.57 15.32
N TYR A 46 -6.92 16.43 14.80
CA TYR A 46 -6.99 17.85 15.15
C TYR A 46 -8.16 18.61 14.53
N ASN A 47 -8.67 18.17 13.36
CA ASN A 47 -9.73 18.89 12.64
C ASN A 47 -11.13 18.28 12.81
N SER A 48 -11.23 16.98 13.09
CA SER A 48 -12.50 16.27 13.22
C SER A 48 -12.83 15.90 14.67
N ALA A 49 -11.90 16.07 15.63
CA ALA A 49 -12.08 15.55 16.99
C ALA A 49 -13.11 16.26 17.89
N VAL A 50 -13.80 17.29 17.40
CA VAL A 50 -14.77 18.03 18.22
C VAL A 50 -15.94 17.14 18.66
N THR A 51 -16.27 16.07 17.90
CA THR A 51 -17.41 15.19 18.18
C THR A 51 -17.18 13.71 17.85
N VAL A 52 -15.96 13.17 17.99
CA VAL A 52 -15.73 11.72 17.78
C VAL A 52 -16.01 10.92 19.03
N SER A 53 -16.65 9.78 18.84
CA SER A 53 -16.81 8.74 19.86
C SER A 53 -15.50 7.99 20.12
N ALA A 54 -15.43 7.32 21.27
CA ALA A 54 -14.30 6.45 21.60
C ALA A 54 -14.17 5.25 20.63
N GLU A 55 -15.29 4.77 20.08
CA GLU A 55 -15.31 3.70 19.08
C GLU A 55 -14.65 4.17 17.78
N GLU A 56 -15.05 5.33 17.25
CA GLU A 56 -14.46 5.89 16.03
C GLU A 56 -12.96 6.18 16.17
N ILE A 57 -12.51 6.63 17.35
CA ILE A 57 -11.07 6.80 17.63
C ILE A 57 -10.34 5.47 17.58
N THR A 58 -10.93 4.42 18.15
CA THR A 58 -10.35 3.07 18.17
C THR A 58 -10.25 2.50 16.76
N ASP A 59 -11.32 2.61 15.97
CA ASP A 59 -11.35 2.15 14.58
C ASP A 59 -10.31 2.88 13.72
N MET A 60 -10.16 4.20 13.88
CA MET A 60 -9.18 4.97 13.13
C MET A 60 -7.74 4.64 13.51
N LEU A 61 -7.47 4.33 14.78
CA LEU A 61 -6.16 3.84 15.22
C LEU A 61 -5.86 2.45 14.66
N MET A 62 -6.82 1.54 14.69
CA MET A 62 -6.66 0.20 14.10
C MET A 62 -6.44 0.27 12.59
N TYR A 63 -7.20 1.12 11.89
CA TYR A 63 -7.00 1.39 10.48
C TYR A 63 -5.59 1.92 10.20
N TYR A 64 -5.13 2.88 11.02
CA TYR A 64 -3.79 3.45 10.88
C TYR A 64 -2.70 2.36 10.97
N GLU A 65 -2.73 1.54 12.02
CA GLU A 65 -1.75 0.46 12.21
C GLU A 65 -1.80 -0.56 11.07
N MET A 66 -3.01 -1.02 10.70
CA MET A 66 -3.18 -1.99 9.61
C MET A 66 -2.67 -1.47 8.27
N PHE A 67 -2.86 -0.19 7.97
CA PHE A 67 -2.41 0.38 6.72
C PHE A 67 -0.90 0.60 6.71
N ASP A 68 -0.28 0.93 7.85
CA ASP A 68 1.18 0.98 7.97
C ASP A 68 1.82 -0.41 7.76
N ASP A 69 1.23 -1.47 8.33
CA ASP A 69 1.64 -2.86 8.08
C ASP A 69 1.48 -3.23 6.60
N PHE A 70 0.37 -2.84 5.98
CA PHE A 70 0.11 -3.08 4.56
C PHE A 70 1.15 -2.39 3.66
N ILE A 71 1.53 -1.14 3.96
CA ILE A 71 2.59 -0.42 3.26
C ILE A 71 3.90 -1.22 3.33
N ASP A 72 4.26 -1.73 4.51
CA ASP A 72 5.47 -2.51 4.69
C ASP A 72 5.45 -3.81 3.89
N ASP A 73 4.33 -4.53 3.90
CA ASP A 73 4.21 -5.78 3.18
C ASP A 73 4.24 -5.59 1.67
N LEU A 74 3.59 -4.53 1.16
CA LEU A 74 3.72 -4.14 -0.24
C LEU A 74 5.17 -3.79 -0.61
N PHE A 75 5.87 -3.07 0.26
CA PHE A 75 7.26 -2.71 0.01
C PHE A 75 8.17 -3.94 0.00
N LYS A 76 8.04 -4.84 0.99
CA LYS A 76 8.74 -6.13 1.03
C LYS A 76 8.45 -6.96 -0.22
N TYR A 77 7.19 -7.02 -0.64
CA TYR A 77 6.79 -7.70 -1.87
C TYR A 77 7.48 -7.12 -3.10
N CYS A 78 7.48 -5.79 -3.27
CA CYS A 78 8.23 -5.12 -4.34
C CYS A 78 9.73 -5.42 -4.30
N GLN A 79 10.35 -5.41 -3.12
CA GLN A 79 11.76 -5.75 -2.98
C GLN A 79 12.05 -7.20 -3.35
N HIS A 80 11.16 -8.12 -2.99
CA HIS A 80 11.26 -9.52 -3.37
C HIS A 80 11.20 -9.69 -4.90
N LEU A 81 10.21 -9.05 -5.55
CA LEU A 81 10.06 -9.09 -7.00
C LEU A 81 11.26 -8.50 -7.76
N ASN A 82 11.86 -7.42 -7.26
CA ASN A 82 13.09 -6.88 -7.85
C ASN A 82 14.25 -7.89 -7.83
N LYS A 83 14.28 -8.78 -6.84
CA LYS A 83 15.34 -9.79 -6.68
C LYS A 83 15.08 -11.04 -7.54
N THR A 84 13.82 -11.37 -7.83
CA THR A 84 13.43 -12.66 -8.43
C THR A 84 12.83 -12.58 -9.83
N ALA A 85 12.12 -11.50 -10.19
CA ALA A 85 11.30 -11.45 -11.42
C ALA A 85 11.88 -10.57 -12.55
N LEU A 86 12.87 -9.71 -12.27
CA LEU A 86 13.38 -8.72 -13.22
C LEU A 86 14.83 -8.91 -13.67
N LYS A 87 15.52 -9.96 -13.21
CA LYS A 87 16.89 -10.27 -13.68
C LYS A 87 16.96 -10.70 -15.14
N ASP A 88 15.85 -11.17 -15.71
CA ASP A 88 15.81 -11.72 -17.07
C ASP A 88 15.16 -10.78 -18.10
N SER A 89 14.89 -9.51 -17.75
CA SER A 89 14.32 -8.55 -18.70
C SER A 89 15.43 -7.77 -19.42
N PRO A 90 15.54 -7.85 -20.76
CA PRO A 90 16.53 -7.12 -21.53
C PRO A 90 16.08 -5.67 -21.69
N VAL A 91 16.28 -4.86 -20.66
CA VAL A 91 16.10 -3.40 -20.74
C VAL A 91 17.40 -2.65 -20.42
N ASP A 92 18.47 -3.37 -20.07
CA ASP A 92 19.83 -2.82 -20.00
C ASP A 92 20.61 -3.17 -21.28
N MET A 93 20.28 -2.50 -22.38
CA MET A 93 21.18 -2.24 -23.52
C MET A 93 20.91 -0.87 -24.12
#